data_AF-A0A6G2XN49-F1
#
_entry.id   AF-A0A6G2XN49-F1
#
_cell.length_a   1.000
_cell.length_b   1.000
_cell.length_c   1.000
_cell.angle_alpha   90.00
_cell.angle_beta   90.00
_cell.angle_gamma   90.00
#
_symmetry.space_group_name_H-M   'P 1'
#
loop_
_entity.id
_entity.type
_entity.pdbx_description
1 polymer ?
#
loop_
_entity_poly.entity_id
_entity_poly.type
_entity_poly.pdbx_seq_one_letter_code
_entity_poly.pdbx_strand_id
1 'polypeptide(L)'
;MVDKPTPDATRRSERSRRAIYDAALALVAEVGYPRTTIEGIAARAGVGKQTIYRWWPSKADVLLEAFLDLGEEAAREAGQQPYEIPDTGDLAADLKAVLRLTVDQLFDPRFEAPSRALAAEGLVNEEVGRRFVAQLLEPQLQLYVKRLRAAQDQGAVRPDVDPRIALELFVSPLAQRWLQYTGPITYDYTDTLVDYALYGIAPR
;
A
#
# COMPACT_ATOMS: atom_id res chain seq x y z
N MET A 1 -21.85 1.86 47.06
CA MET A 1 -21.13 2.76 46.12
C MET A 1 -20.40 1.86 45.14
N VAL A 2 -20.81 1.87 43.88
CA VAL A 2 -20.16 1.09 42.81
C VAL A 2 -18.85 1.79 42.48
N ASP A 3 -17.74 1.07 42.62
CA ASP A 3 -16.40 1.56 42.30
C ASP A 3 -16.33 1.84 40.79
N LYS A 4 -15.93 3.07 40.43
CA LYS A 4 -15.94 3.52 39.04
C LYS A 4 -14.59 3.10 38.44
N PRO A 5 -14.55 2.24 37.41
CA PRO A 5 -13.28 1.74 36.90
C PRO A 5 -12.45 2.92 36.36
N THR A 6 -11.20 3.01 36.84
CA THR A 6 -10.21 4.00 36.41
C THR A 6 -10.08 3.98 34.88
N PRO A 7 -10.16 5.13 34.19
CA PRO A 7 -10.07 5.17 32.73
C PRO A 7 -8.76 4.54 32.24
N ASP A 8 -8.89 3.52 31.40
CA ASP A 8 -7.76 2.75 30.86
C ASP A 8 -6.93 3.63 29.91
N ALA A 9 -5.78 4.09 30.40
CA ALA A 9 -4.88 4.98 29.67
C ALA A 9 -4.41 4.40 28.33
N THR A 10 -4.34 3.07 28.23
CA THR A 10 -3.97 2.35 27.00
C THR A 10 -5.07 2.46 25.94
N ARG A 11 -6.33 2.22 26.32
CA ARG A 11 -7.50 2.41 25.42
C ARG A 11 -7.65 3.86 24.98
N ARG A 12 -7.36 4.83 25.86
CA ARG A 12 -7.38 6.25 25.50
C ARG A 12 -6.28 6.58 24.48
N SER A 13 -5.12 5.94 24.59
CA SER A 13 -4.01 6.07 23.63
C SER A 13 -4.41 5.54 22.25
N GLU A 14 -4.98 4.34 22.18
CA GLU A 14 -5.44 3.73 20.92
C GLU A 14 -6.57 4.53 20.26
N ARG A 15 -7.54 5.00 21.04
CA ARG A 15 -8.60 5.88 20.50
C ARG A 15 -8.05 7.18 19.93
N SER A 16 -7.04 7.77 20.59
CA SER A 16 -6.40 8.99 20.12
C SER A 16 -5.60 8.72 18.84
N ARG A 17 -4.89 7.58 18.75
CA ARG A 17 -4.16 7.16 17.56
C ARG A 17 -5.10 7.00 16.37
N ARG A 18 -6.19 6.26 16.53
CA ARG A 18 -7.19 6.07 15.46
C ARG A 18 -7.79 7.40 15.00
N ALA A 19 -8.16 8.28 15.94
CA ALA A 19 -8.66 9.62 15.58
C ALA A 19 -7.63 10.45 14.79
N ILE A 20 -6.33 10.32 15.08
CA ILE A 20 -5.25 10.98 14.34
C ILE A 20 -5.13 10.40 12.92
N TYR A 21 -5.22 9.08 12.77
CA TYR A 21 -5.16 8.40 11.46
C TYR A 21 -6.35 8.79 10.58
N ASP A 22 -7.57 8.71 11.12
CA ASP A 22 -8.79 9.11 10.42
C ASP A 22 -8.72 10.58 9.97
N ALA A 23 -8.23 11.47 10.86
CA ALA A 23 -8.05 12.88 10.53
C ALA A 23 -7.01 13.12 9.43
N ALA A 24 -5.90 12.39 9.45
CA ALA A 24 -4.84 12.50 8.45
C ALA A 24 -5.32 12.04 7.07
N LEU A 25 -5.94 10.86 7.00
CA LEU A 25 -6.50 10.30 5.75
C LEU A 25 -7.58 11.23 5.18
N ALA A 26 -8.53 11.69 6.01
CA ALA A 26 -9.59 12.59 5.59
C ALA A 26 -9.05 13.93 5.06
N LEU A 27 -8.08 14.55 5.75
CA LEU A 27 -7.51 15.81 5.29
C LEU A 27 -6.74 15.65 3.97
N VAL A 28 -6.00 14.56 3.79
CA VAL A 28 -5.33 14.29 2.51
C VAL A 28 -6.33 14.15 1.38
N ALA A 29 -7.45 13.44 1.61
CA ALA A 29 -8.51 13.31 0.61
C ALA A 29 -9.24 14.64 0.32
N GLU A 30 -9.51 15.45 1.33
CA GLU A 30 -10.29 16.69 1.19
C GLU A 30 -9.49 17.86 0.62
N VAL A 31 -8.26 18.07 1.11
CA VAL A 31 -7.47 19.26 0.78
C VAL A 31 -6.15 18.95 0.08
N GLY A 32 -5.78 17.67 -0.05
CA GLY A 32 -4.51 17.24 -0.63
C GLY A 32 -3.34 17.36 0.35
N TYR A 33 -2.39 16.44 0.22
CA TYR A 33 -1.22 16.33 1.11
C TYR A 33 -0.40 17.63 1.28
N PRO A 34 -0.17 18.47 0.24
CA PRO A 34 0.57 19.72 0.42
C PRO A 34 -0.09 20.69 1.42
N ARG A 35 -1.43 20.72 1.48
CA ARG A 35 -2.20 21.60 2.38
C ARG A 35 -2.48 20.97 3.75
N THR A 36 -2.30 19.67 3.91
CA THR A 36 -2.40 19.00 5.22
C THR A 36 -1.26 19.45 6.14
N THR A 37 -1.61 19.77 7.39
CA THR A 37 -0.66 20.19 8.45
C THR A 37 -0.87 19.37 9.72
N ILE A 38 0.16 19.27 10.56
CA ILE A 38 0.03 18.63 11.89
C ILE A 38 -1.01 19.36 12.74
N GLU A 39 -1.08 20.68 12.63
CA GLU A 39 -2.11 21.54 13.20
C GLU A 39 -3.52 21.10 12.80
N GLY A 40 -3.74 20.93 11.51
CA GLY A 40 -5.03 20.52 10.96
C GLY A 40 -5.42 19.13 11.44
N ILE A 41 -4.47 18.19 11.43
CA ILE A 41 -4.67 16.83 11.94
C ILE A 41 -5.04 16.87 13.43
N ALA A 42 -4.28 17.62 14.24
CA ALA A 42 -4.52 17.74 15.67
C ALA A 42 -5.90 18.34 15.97
N ALA A 43 -6.25 19.45 15.29
CA ALA A 43 -7.53 20.12 15.46
C ALA A 43 -8.69 19.18 15.10
N ARG A 44 -8.58 18.43 14.00
CA ARG A 44 -9.63 17.50 13.55
C ARG A 44 -9.75 16.26 14.43
N ALA A 45 -8.63 15.72 14.90
CA ALA A 45 -8.61 14.57 15.80
C ALA A 45 -9.00 14.93 17.25
N GLY A 46 -9.13 16.22 17.58
CA GLY A 46 -9.45 16.68 18.93
C GLY A 46 -8.31 16.45 19.93
N VAL A 47 -7.05 16.49 19.47
CA VAL A 47 -5.85 16.28 20.29
C VAL A 47 -4.94 17.50 20.24
N GLY A 48 -4.04 17.64 21.23
CA GLY A 48 -2.99 18.67 21.19
C GLY A 48 -1.84 18.27 20.26
N LYS A 49 -1.17 19.23 19.61
CA LYS A 49 -0.03 18.98 18.69
C LYS A 49 1.08 18.15 19.35
N GLN A 50 1.38 18.41 20.62
CA GLN A 50 2.38 17.67 21.40
C GLN A 50 2.03 16.18 21.53
N THR A 51 0.74 15.82 21.41
CA THR A 51 0.32 14.41 21.39
C THR A 51 0.77 13.73 20.10
N ILE A 52 0.73 14.44 18.97
CA ILE A 52 1.18 13.92 17.68
C ILE A 52 2.71 13.86 17.64
N TYR A 53 3.40 14.97 17.94
CA TYR A 53 4.87 15.04 17.90
C TYR A 53 5.59 14.06 18.84
N ARG A 54 4.90 13.56 19.87
CA ARG A 54 5.45 12.51 20.75
C ARG A 54 5.71 11.20 20.01
N TRP A 55 4.95 10.90 18.96
CA TRP A 55 5.00 9.63 18.24
C TRP A 55 5.45 9.79 16.78
N TRP A 56 5.02 10.88 16.12
CA TRP A 56 5.28 11.12 14.71
C TRP A 56 6.09 12.40 14.51
N PRO A 57 7.35 12.29 14.04
CA PRO A 57 8.19 13.46 13.76
C PRO A 57 7.63 14.39 12.68
N SER A 58 6.88 13.86 11.72
CA SER A 58 6.34 14.60 10.57
C SER A 58 4.93 14.15 10.18
N LYS A 59 4.26 14.94 9.31
CA LYS A 59 2.96 14.55 8.75
C LYS A 59 3.04 13.36 7.79
N ALA A 60 4.22 13.12 7.20
CA ALA A 60 4.47 11.94 6.36
C ALA A 60 4.43 10.67 7.22
N ASP A 61 4.99 10.72 8.43
CA ASP A 61 4.99 9.60 9.37
C ASP A 61 3.57 9.24 9.82
N VAL A 62 2.77 10.25 10.16
CA VAL A 62 1.36 10.07 10.50
C VAL A 62 0.62 9.41 9.34
N LEU A 63 0.82 9.90 8.11
CA LEU A 63 0.14 9.38 6.93
C LEU A 63 0.56 7.95 6.59
N LEU A 64 1.85 7.62 6.70
CA LEU A 64 2.37 6.29 6.44
C LEU A 64 1.75 5.27 7.40
N GLU A 65 1.78 5.55 8.70
CA GLU A 65 1.18 4.64 9.69
C GLU A 65 -0.34 4.55 9.57
N ALA A 66 -1.02 5.67 9.29
CA ALA A 66 -2.46 5.66 9.02
C ALA A 66 -2.82 4.81 7.79
N PHE A 67 -1.99 4.86 6.76
CA PHE A 67 -2.20 4.08 5.55
C PHE A 67 -1.94 2.58 5.75
N LEU A 68 -0.95 2.22 6.55
CA LEU A 68 -0.71 0.83 6.97
C LEU A 68 -1.88 0.28 7.78
N ASP A 69 -2.39 1.04 8.75
CA ASP A 69 -3.56 0.67 9.58
C ASP A 69 -4.81 0.45 8.71
N LEU A 70 -5.04 1.34 7.72
CA LEU A 70 -6.12 1.22 6.74
C LEU A 70 -6.00 -0.07 5.91
N GLY A 71 -4.79 -0.39 5.41
CA GLY A 71 -4.55 -1.61 4.65
C GLY A 71 -4.79 -2.88 5.46
N GLU A 72 -4.34 -2.91 6.71
CA GLU A 72 -4.59 -4.02 7.63
C GLU A 72 -6.08 -4.20 7.96
N GLU A 73 -6.81 -3.10 8.17
CA GLU A 73 -8.25 -3.13 8.43
C GLU A 73 -9.02 -3.66 7.23
N ALA A 74 -8.72 -3.16 6.02
CA ALA A 74 -9.35 -3.63 4.79
C ALA A 74 -9.06 -5.13 4.51
N ALA A 75 -7.83 -5.58 4.72
CA ALA A 75 -7.47 -6.99 4.57
C ALA A 75 -8.24 -7.88 5.58
N ARG A 76 -8.43 -7.40 6.81
CA ARG A 76 -9.20 -8.10 7.85
C ARG A 76 -10.69 -8.18 7.49
N GLU A 77 -11.27 -7.09 7.01
CA GLU A 77 -12.67 -7.04 6.56
C GLU A 77 -12.93 -7.97 5.37
N ALA A 78 -11.97 -8.08 4.45
CA ALA A 78 -12.05 -8.98 3.31
C ALA A 78 -11.79 -10.45 3.65
N GLY A 79 -11.39 -10.77 4.89
CA GLY A 79 -11.00 -12.13 5.29
C GLY A 79 -9.71 -12.62 4.63
N GLN A 80 -8.85 -11.69 4.17
CA GLN A 80 -7.65 -11.96 3.37
C GLN A 80 -6.37 -11.88 4.22
N GLN A 81 -6.37 -12.47 5.41
CA GLN A 81 -5.23 -12.46 6.34
C GLN A 81 -4.75 -13.89 6.63
N PRO A 82 -3.49 -14.26 6.28
CA PRO A 82 -2.50 -13.45 5.55
C PRO A 82 -2.90 -13.25 4.07
N TYR A 83 -2.57 -12.08 3.50
CA TYR A 83 -2.77 -11.83 2.08
C TYR A 83 -1.67 -12.51 1.29
N GLU A 84 -2.04 -13.41 0.38
CA GLU A 84 -1.12 -14.12 -0.50
C GLU A 84 -1.64 -14.08 -1.94
N ILE A 85 -0.72 -14.08 -2.91
CA ILE A 85 -1.10 -14.33 -4.30
C ILE A 85 -1.51 -15.81 -4.39
N PRO A 86 -2.68 -16.14 -4.96
CA PRO A 86 -3.10 -17.52 -5.12
C PRO A 86 -2.04 -18.36 -5.84
N ASP A 87 -1.95 -19.64 -5.49
CA ASP A 87 -1.16 -20.63 -6.23
C ASP A 87 -2.11 -21.70 -6.76
N THR A 88 -2.84 -21.34 -7.82
CA THR A 88 -3.90 -22.20 -8.39
C THR A 88 -3.35 -23.26 -9.37
N GLY A 89 -2.05 -23.23 -9.63
CA GLY A 89 -1.40 -23.97 -10.71
C GLY A 89 -1.38 -23.23 -12.06
N ASP A 90 -2.05 -22.07 -12.16
CA ASP A 90 -1.97 -21.17 -13.32
C ASP A 90 -1.35 -19.83 -12.90
N LEU A 91 -0.04 -19.72 -13.09
CA LEU A 91 0.71 -18.50 -12.74
C LEU A 91 0.16 -17.25 -13.46
N ALA A 92 -0.25 -17.37 -14.73
CA ALA A 92 -0.75 -16.23 -15.48
C ALA A 92 -2.07 -15.74 -14.88
N ALA A 93 -2.99 -16.67 -14.58
CA ALA A 93 -4.25 -16.33 -13.93
C ALA A 93 -4.05 -15.71 -12.54
N ASP A 94 -3.13 -16.26 -11.75
CA ASP A 94 -2.81 -15.77 -10.40
C ASP A 94 -2.24 -14.33 -10.44
N LEU A 95 -1.30 -14.06 -11.35
CA LEU A 95 -0.72 -12.73 -11.53
C LEU A 95 -1.73 -11.71 -12.10
N LYS A 96 -2.61 -12.13 -13.01
CA LYS A 96 -3.71 -11.29 -13.50
C LYS A 96 -4.67 -10.93 -12.38
N ALA A 97 -5.05 -11.90 -11.55
CA ALA A 97 -5.97 -11.67 -10.43
C ALA A 97 -5.41 -10.64 -9.44
N VAL A 98 -4.16 -10.79 -8.98
CA VAL A 98 -3.55 -9.84 -8.03
C VAL A 98 -3.38 -8.43 -8.63
N LEU A 99 -3.04 -8.32 -9.91
CA LEU A 99 -2.90 -7.01 -10.55
C LEU A 99 -4.26 -6.33 -10.75
N ARG A 100 -5.33 -7.07 -11.06
CA ARG A 100 -6.69 -6.50 -11.13
C ARG A 100 -7.15 -5.98 -9.77
N LEU A 101 -6.89 -6.71 -8.69
CA LEU A 101 -7.12 -6.22 -7.33
C LEU A 101 -6.31 -4.96 -7.02
N THR A 102 -5.06 -4.90 -7.51
CA THR A 102 -4.23 -3.70 -7.40
C THR A 102 -4.86 -2.53 -8.16
N VAL A 103 -5.39 -2.75 -9.37
CA VAL A 103 -6.12 -1.73 -10.13
C VAL A 103 -7.32 -1.21 -9.34
N ASP A 104 -8.11 -2.10 -8.74
CA ASP A 104 -9.28 -1.70 -7.94
C ASP A 104 -8.90 -0.83 -6.75
N GLN A 105 -7.83 -1.20 -6.03
CA GLN A 105 -7.29 -0.41 -4.93
C GLN A 105 -6.79 0.96 -5.40
N LEU A 106 -6.12 1.04 -6.56
CA LEU A 106 -5.63 2.31 -7.10
C LEU A 106 -6.76 3.26 -7.54
N PHE A 107 -7.98 2.74 -7.77
CA PHE A 107 -9.16 3.55 -8.08
C PHE A 107 -10.08 3.79 -6.88
N ASP A 108 -9.90 3.07 -5.76
CA ASP A 108 -10.62 3.35 -4.52
C ASP A 108 -10.08 4.66 -3.90
N PRO A 109 -10.91 5.72 -3.77
CA PRO A 109 -10.48 7.00 -3.21
C PRO A 109 -9.87 6.90 -1.81
N ARG A 110 -10.23 5.87 -1.03
CA ARG A 110 -9.67 5.61 0.30
C ARG A 110 -8.18 5.31 0.23
N PHE A 111 -7.73 4.64 -0.83
CA PHE A 111 -6.34 4.23 -1.01
C PHE A 111 -5.56 5.12 -1.97
N GLU A 112 -6.21 5.63 -3.02
CA GLU A 112 -5.56 6.39 -4.08
C GLU A 112 -4.84 7.64 -3.56
N ALA A 113 -5.57 8.50 -2.84
CA ALA A 113 -5.05 9.78 -2.36
C ALA A 113 -3.87 9.63 -1.38
N PRO A 114 -3.94 8.81 -0.31
CA PRO A 114 -2.81 8.61 0.59
C PRO A 114 -1.63 7.90 -0.10
N SER A 115 -1.88 6.90 -0.96
CA SER A 115 -0.80 6.22 -1.71
C SER A 115 -0.04 7.21 -2.58
N ARG A 116 -0.76 8.05 -3.34
CA ARG A 116 -0.13 9.02 -4.25
C ARG A 116 0.64 10.08 -3.48
N ALA A 117 0.09 10.55 -2.36
CA ALA A 117 0.76 11.49 -1.48
C ALA A 117 2.09 10.96 -0.95
N LEU A 118 2.10 9.72 -0.44
CA LEU A 118 3.31 9.08 0.07
C LEU A 118 4.34 8.83 -1.04
N ALA A 119 3.90 8.36 -2.21
CA ALA A 119 4.78 8.17 -3.35
C ALA A 119 5.42 9.48 -3.81
N ALA A 120 4.64 10.56 -3.92
CA ALA A 120 5.14 11.87 -4.32
C ALA A 120 6.11 12.46 -3.27
N GLU A 121 5.78 12.35 -1.98
CA GLU A 121 6.67 12.80 -0.89
C GLU A 121 7.97 12.01 -0.89
N GLY A 122 7.92 10.69 -1.11
CA GLY A 122 9.11 9.84 -1.18
C GLY A 122 10.08 10.19 -2.30
N LEU A 123 9.62 10.85 -3.37
CA LEU A 123 10.48 11.34 -4.46
C LEU A 123 11.29 12.59 -4.07
N VAL A 124 10.77 13.41 -3.15
CA VAL A 124 11.44 14.65 -2.71
C VAL A 124 12.14 14.49 -1.36
N ASN A 125 11.74 13.51 -0.56
CA ASN A 125 12.29 13.19 0.75
C ASN A 125 12.75 11.72 0.78
N GLU A 126 14.07 11.52 0.65
CA GLU A 126 14.67 10.19 0.58
C GLU A 126 14.38 9.33 1.82
N GLU A 127 14.35 9.91 3.02
CA GLU A 127 14.10 9.16 4.26
C GLU A 127 12.66 8.64 4.32
N VAL A 128 11.69 9.47 3.90
CA VAL A 128 10.29 9.05 3.76
C VAL A 128 10.17 7.99 2.66
N GLY A 129 10.83 8.20 1.51
CA GLY A 129 10.81 7.26 0.39
C GLY A 129 11.34 5.87 0.78
N ARG A 130 12.47 5.80 1.48
CA ARG A 130 13.03 4.53 1.97
C ARG A 130 12.11 3.82 2.94
N ARG A 131 11.44 4.55 3.83
CA ARG A 131 10.48 3.96 4.79
C ARG A 131 9.18 3.51 4.13
N PHE A 132 8.66 4.29 3.19
CA PHE A 132 7.54 3.91 2.35
C PHE A 132 7.82 2.60 1.60
N VAL A 133 9.00 2.50 0.96
CA VAL A 133 9.42 1.26 0.29
C VAL A 133 9.51 0.12 1.30
N ALA A 134 10.21 0.30 2.41
CA ALA A 134 10.47 -0.78 3.37
C ALA A 134 9.20 -1.29 4.08
N GLN A 135 8.28 -0.40 4.45
CA GLN A 135 7.12 -0.74 5.28
C GLN A 135 5.87 -1.07 4.46
N LEU A 136 5.71 -0.45 3.29
CA LEU A 136 4.52 -0.65 2.46
C LEU A 136 4.80 -1.49 1.22
N LEU A 137 5.78 -1.09 0.40
CA LEU A 137 5.98 -1.74 -0.89
C LEU A 137 6.64 -3.11 -0.75
N GLU A 138 7.74 -3.22 -0.01
CA GLU A 138 8.54 -4.45 0.06
C GLU A 138 7.74 -5.67 0.56
N PRO A 139 6.86 -5.57 1.58
CA PRO A 139 5.98 -6.68 1.95
C PRO A 139 5.10 -7.17 0.79
N GLN A 140 4.56 -6.25 -0.02
CA GLN A 140 3.76 -6.59 -1.19
C GLN A 140 4.61 -7.22 -2.29
N LEU A 141 5.81 -6.69 -2.54
CA LEU A 141 6.75 -7.24 -3.53
C LEU A 141 7.19 -8.66 -3.17
N GLN A 142 7.35 -8.97 -1.87
CA GLN A 142 7.68 -10.32 -1.42
C GLN A 142 6.58 -11.35 -1.71
N LEU A 143 5.32 -10.94 -1.88
CA LEU A 143 4.25 -11.85 -2.32
C LEU A 143 4.48 -12.33 -3.76
N TYR A 144 4.88 -11.41 -4.65
CA TYR A 144 5.27 -11.75 -6.02
C TYR A 144 6.50 -12.65 -6.05
N VAL A 145 7.51 -12.33 -5.23
CA VAL A 145 8.72 -13.17 -5.10
C VAL A 145 8.34 -14.59 -4.66
N LYS A 146 7.50 -14.73 -3.63
CA LYS A 146 7.04 -16.03 -3.13
C LYS A 146 6.29 -16.81 -4.23
N ARG A 147 5.37 -16.14 -4.95
CA ARG A 147 4.59 -16.78 -6.02
C ARG A 147 5.47 -17.24 -7.19
N LEU A 148 6.41 -16.40 -7.62
CA LEU A 148 7.34 -16.72 -8.71
C LEU A 148 8.29 -17.85 -8.33
N ARG A 149 8.77 -17.91 -7.08
CA ARG A 149 9.56 -19.04 -6.57
C ARG A 149 8.78 -20.34 -6.59
N ALA A 150 7.54 -20.34 -6.10
CA ALA A 150 6.68 -21.52 -6.17
C ALA A 150 6.47 -21.99 -7.63
N ALA A 151 6.32 -21.05 -8.57
CA ALA A 151 6.25 -21.39 -9.99
C ALA A 151 7.58 -21.93 -10.56
N GLN A 152 8.74 -21.51 -10.04
CA GLN A 152 10.04 -22.12 -10.39
C GLN A 152 10.13 -23.56 -9.90
N ASP A 153 9.71 -23.83 -8.66
CA ASP A 153 9.72 -25.18 -8.08
C ASP A 153 8.80 -26.14 -8.86
N GLN A 154 7.72 -25.61 -9.45
CA GLN A 154 6.79 -26.33 -10.32
C GLN A 154 7.23 -26.41 -11.79
N GLY A 155 8.34 -25.78 -12.17
CA GLY A 155 8.85 -25.74 -13.54
C GLY A 155 8.10 -24.80 -14.50
N ALA A 156 7.17 -23.98 -13.99
CA ALA A 156 6.42 -22.99 -14.77
C ALA A 156 7.24 -21.71 -15.06
N VAL A 157 8.26 -21.43 -14.25
CA VAL A 157 9.23 -20.33 -14.47
C VAL A 157 10.65 -20.91 -14.55
N ARG A 158 11.49 -20.36 -15.42
CA ARG A 158 12.87 -20.84 -15.59
C ARG A 158 13.69 -20.62 -14.29
N PRO A 159 14.58 -21.56 -13.91
CA PRO A 159 15.33 -21.49 -12.66
C PRO A 159 16.40 -20.39 -12.62
N ASP A 160 16.80 -19.85 -13.77
CA ASP A 160 17.79 -18.77 -13.89
C ASP A 160 17.18 -17.36 -13.78
N VAL A 161 15.86 -17.25 -13.74
CA VAL A 161 15.16 -15.98 -13.57
C VAL A 161 15.23 -15.54 -12.11
N ASP A 162 15.71 -14.32 -11.85
CA ASP A 162 15.62 -13.70 -10.53
C ASP A 162 14.18 -13.21 -10.28
N PRO A 163 13.43 -13.78 -9.30
CA PRO A 163 12.07 -13.36 -9.01
C PRO A 163 11.95 -11.88 -8.62
N ARG A 164 12.99 -11.30 -8.00
CA ARG A 164 12.97 -9.91 -7.54
C ARG A 164 13.07 -8.92 -8.69
N ILE A 165 13.76 -9.29 -9.76
CA ILE A 165 13.84 -8.51 -11.01
C ILE A 165 12.62 -8.80 -11.88
N ALA A 166 12.22 -10.07 -11.99
CA ALA A 166 11.09 -10.48 -12.82
C ALA A 166 9.78 -9.80 -12.40
N LEU A 167 9.55 -9.60 -11.10
CA LEU A 167 8.35 -8.93 -10.63
C LEU A 167 8.22 -7.48 -11.16
N GLU A 168 9.35 -6.82 -11.44
CA GLU A 168 9.39 -5.44 -11.90
C GLU A 168 8.73 -5.29 -13.28
N LEU A 169 8.71 -6.37 -14.08
CA LEU A 169 8.01 -6.40 -15.36
C LEU A 169 6.49 -6.23 -15.22
N PHE A 170 5.92 -6.57 -14.07
CA PHE A 170 4.49 -6.42 -13.79
C PHE A 170 4.17 -5.13 -13.02
N VAL A 171 4.92 -4.85 -11.96
CA VAL A 171 4.58 -3.77 -11.03
C VAL A 171 5.08 -2.40 -11.50
N SER A 172 6.25 -2.34 -12.13
CA SER A 172 6.88 -1.06 -12.48
C SER A 172 6.14 -0.32 -13.61
N PRO A 173 5.72 -0.98 -14.71
CA PRO A 173 4.91 -0.33 -15.74
C PRO A 173 3.54 0.14 -15.23
N LEU A 174 2.94 -0.60 -14.29
CA LEU A 174 1.69 -0.20 -13.64
C LEU A 174 1.91 1.05 -12.76
N ALA A 175 2.92 1.04 -11.90
CA ALA A 175 3.27 2.17 -11.04
C ALA A 175 3.65 3.42 -11.84
N GLN A 176 4.44 3.27 -12.91
CA GLN A 176 4.79 4.35 -13.83
C GLN A 176 3.54 4.97 -14.42
N ARG A 177 2.64 4.16 -14.98
CA ARG A 177 1.42 4.66 -15.60
C ARG A 177 0.51 5.36 -14.60
N TRP A 178 0.43 4.87 -13.36
CA TRP A 178 -0.35 5.47 -12.28
C TRP A 178 0.22 6.80 -11.81
N LEU A 179 1.54 6.91 -11.64
CA LEU A 179 2.20 8.13 -11.16
C LEU A 179 2.35 9.20 -12.23
N GLN A 180 2.67 8.80 -13.46
CA GLN A 180 3.03 9.71 -14.56
C GLN A 180 1.90 9.89 -15.58
N TYR A 181 0.75 9.23 -15.40
CA TYR A 181 -0.41 9.32 -16.29
C TYR A 181 -0.09 8.98 -17.76
N THR A 182 0.80 8.02 -17.99
CA THR A 182 1.26 7.64 -19.35
C THR A 182 0.22 6.85 -20.15
N GLY A 183 -0.97 6.62 -19.61
CA GLY A 183 -2.09 5.94 -20.25
C GLY A 183 -3.15 5.48 -19.26
N PRO A 184 -4.27 4.88 -19.73
CA PRO A 184 -5.31 4.34 -18.85
C PRO A 184 -4.83 3.06 -18.16
N ILE A 185 -5.24 2.89 -16.89
CA ILE A 185 -5.04 1.66 -16.14
C ILE A 185 -6.34 0.88 -16.20
N THR A 186 -6.29 -0.29 -16.84
CA THR A 186 -7.43 -1.18 -17.03
C THR A 186 -7.01 -2.62 -16.76
N TYR A 187 -7.97 -3.51 -16.54
CA TYR A 187 -7.68 -4.94 -16.43
C TYR A 187 -7.04 -5.50 -17.71
N ASP A 188 -7.53 -5.10 -18.88
CA ASP A 188 -6.96 -5.50 -20.17
C ASP A 188 -5.47 -5.11 -20.29
N TYR A 189 -5.11 -3.93 -19.77
CA TYR A 189 -3.72 -3.49 -19.73
C TYR A 189 -2.87 -4.39 -18.83
N THR A 190 -3.30 -4.64 -17.59
CA THR A 190 -2.55 -5.51 -16.67
C THR A 190 -2.47 -6.94 -17.16
N ASP A 191 -3.52 -7.44 -17.80
CA ASP A 191 -3.55 -8.78 -18.39
C ASP A 191 -2.54 -8.92 -19.53
N THR A 192 -2.54 -7.96 -20.45
CA THR A 192 -1.57 -7.90 -21.55
C THR A 192 -0.15 -7.80 -21.02
N LEU A 193 0.06 -7.03 -19.94
CA LEU A 193 1.36 -6.87 -19.30
C LEU A 193 1.89 -8.20 -18.74
N VAL A 194 1.01 -8.98 -18.08
CA VAL A 194 1.36 -10.33 -17.59
C VAL A 194 1.75 -11.23 -18.76
N ASP A 195 0.96 -11.23 -19.83
CA ASP A 195 1.24 -12.08 -21.00
C ASP A 195 2.59 -11.73 -21.63
N TYR A 196 2.90 -10.44 -21.81
CA TYR A 196 4.20 -10.01 -22.34
C TYR A 196 5.37 -10.35 -21.43
N ALA A 197 5.21 -10.21 -20.12
CA ALA A 197 6.25 -10.52 -19.15
C ALA A 197 6.52 -12.03 -19.04
N LEU A 198 5.49 -12.88 -19.15
CA LEU A 198 5.64 -14.35 -19.08
C LEU A 198 6.11 -14.97 -20.40
N TYR A 199 5.60 -14.49 -21.54
CA TYR A 199 5.81 -15.14 -22.84
C TYR A 199 6.81 -14.41 -23.73
N GLY A 200 7.19 -13.17 -23.38
CA GLY A 200 8.10 -12.34 -24.17
C GLY A 200 7.40 -11.67 -25.36
N ILE A 201 8.07 -10.67 -25.94
CA ILE A 201 7.53 -9.86 -27.05
C ILE A 201 8.05 -10.36 -28.41
N ALA A 202 9.26 -10.89 -28.44
CA ALA A 202 9.86 -11.41 -29.66
C ALA A 202 9.39 -12.84 -29.95
N PRO A 203 9.16 -13.21 -31.22
CA PRO A 203 9.00 -14.61 -31.60
C PRO A 203 10.28 -15.37 -31.22
N ARG A 204 10.10 -16.53 -30.60
CA ARG A 204 11.20 -17.43 -30.24
C ARG A 204 11.85 -18.03 -31.47
#